data_AF-A0A8X6TL72-F1
#
_entry.id   AF-A0A8X6TL72-F1
#
_cell.length_a   1.000
_cell.length_b   1.000
_cell.length_c   1.000
_cell.angle_alpha   90.00
_cell.angle_beta   90.00
_cell.angle_gamma   90.00
#
_symmetry.space_group_name_H-M   'P 1'
#
loop_
_entity.id
_entity.type
_entity.pdbx_description
1 polymer ?
#
loop_
_entity_poly.entity_id
_entity_poly.type
_entity_poly.pdbx_seq_one_letter_code
_entity_poly.pdbx_strand_id
1 'polypeptide(L)'
;MKYELYRGATTRQAVANINSVFGIQVATNATVALCLKKFLSGDFNLSNEPRGEPNTQVDNDVLKATVKANSSQCARELSLMNNVSKQTILTHLAQIGKVKNLDKWIQHEMTDAQKEEA
;
A
#
# COMPACT_ATOMS: atom_id res chain seq x y z
N MET A 1 -5.20 -21.61 -20.84
CA MET A 1 -6.50 -21.90 -20.18
C MET A 1 -7.71 -21.41 -20.98
N LYS A 2 -7.78 -20.15 -21.44
CA LYS A 2 -8.92 -19.66 -22.26
C LYS A 2 -9.19 -20.51 -23.50
N TYR A 3 -8.14 -20.94 -24.19
CA TYR A 3 -8.23 -21.86 -25.32
C TYR A 3 -8.94 -23.18 -24.98
N GLU A 4 -8.64 -23.77 -23.82
CA GLU A 4 -9.26 -25.04 -23.36
C GLU A 4 -10.76 -24.88 -23.10
N LEU A 5 -11.19 -23.69 -22.64
CA LEU A 5 -12.61 -23.36 -22.48
C LEU A 5 -13.34 -23.38 -23.83
N TYR A 6 -12.80 -22.72 -24.86
CA TYR A 6 -13.42 -22.71 -26.19
C TYR A 6 -13.44 -24.09 -26.85
N ARG A 7 -12.51 -24.96 -26.47
CA ARG A 7 -12.47 -26.36 -26.89
C ARG A 7 -13.52 -27.23 -26.18
N GLY A 8 -14.22 -26.69 -25.18
CA GLY A 8 -15.17 -27.45 -24.35
C GLY A 8 -14.47 -28.47 -23.44
N ALA A 9 -13.19 -28.28 -23.14
CA ALA A 9 -12.44 -29.20 -22.29
C ALA A 9 -12.89 -29.11 -20.83
N THR A 10 -13.06 -30.26 -20.20
CA THR A 10 -13.29 -30.34 -18.74
C THR A 10 -12.04 -29.91 -17.97
N THR A 11 -12.17 -29.54 -16.70
CA THR A 11 -11.04 -29.17 -15.82
C THR A 11 -9.90 -30.21 -15.86
N ARG A 12 -10.24 -31.50 -15.79
CA ARG A 12 -9.25 -32.59 -15.80
C ARG A 12 -8.52 -32.69 -17.13
N GLN A 13 -9.24 -32.55 -18.25
CA GLN A 13 -8.63 -32.54 -19.59
C GLN A 13 -7.74 -31.32 -19.77
N ALA A 14 -8.20 -30.13 -19.36
CA ALA A 14 -7.42 -28.91 -19.43
C ALA A 14 -6.13 -29.00 -18.60
N VAL A 15 -6.18 -29.55 -17.39
CA VAL A 15 -4.97 -29.80 -16.57
C VAL A 15 -4.01 -30.75 -17.27
N ALA A 16 -4.50 -31.85 -17.81
CA ALA A 16 -3.67 -32.82 -18.53
C ALA A 16 -3.03 -32.20 -19.78
N ASN A 17 -3.81 -31.45 -20.58
CA ASN A 17 -3.33 -30.77 -21.78
C ASN A 17 -2.25 -29.73 -21.44
N ILE A 18 -2.48 -28.91 -20.41
CA ILE A 18 -1.52 -27.89 -19.97
C ILE A 18 -0.24 -28.55 -19.45
N ASN A 19 -0.35 -29.54 -18.57
CA ASN A 19 0.83 -30.21 -18.01
C ASN A 19 1.59 -31.04 -19.07
N SER A 20 0.91 -31.51 -20.11
CA SER A 20 1.56 -32.19 -21.25
C SER A 20 2.43 -31.22 -22.07
N VAL A 21 1.98 -29.99 -22.28
CA VAL A 21 2.70 -28.98 -23.09
C VAL A 21 3.77 -28.24 -22.29
N PHE A 22 3.46 -27.86 -21.04
CA PHE A 22 4.29 -26.96 -20.24
C PHE A 22 5.13 -27.67 -19.17
N GLY A 23 4.88 -28.96 -18.93
CA GLY A 23 5.58 -29.77 -17.93
C GLY A 23 4.69 -30.23 -16.77
N ILE A 24 5.15 -31.27 -16.09
CA ILE A 24 4.43 -31.89 -14.97
C ILE A 24 4.21 -30.86 -13.84
N GLN A 25 3.00 -30.83 -13.29
CA GLN A 25 2.58 -29.98 -12.15
C GLN A 25 2.55 -28.46 -12.38
N VAL A 26 2.64 -27.96 -13.61
CA VAL A 26 2.48 -26.52 -13.92
C VAL A 26 1.08 -26.01 -13.55
N ALA A 27 0.05 -26.81 -13.81
CA ALA A 27 -1.33 -26.49 -13.51
C ALA A 27 -1.92 -27.52 -12.54
N THR A 28 -2.61 -27.01 -11.51
CA THR A 28 -3.39 -27.82 -10.58
C THR A 28 -4.86 -27.80 -10.95
N ASN A 29 -5.61 -28.85 -10.55
CA ASN A 29 -7.06 -28.89 -10.71
C ASN A 29 -7.75 -27.67 -10.08
N ALA A 30 -7.29 -27.21 -8.91
CA ALA A 30 -7.86 -26.06 -8.22
C ALA A 30 -7.68 -24.76 -9.03
N THR A 31 -6.47 -24.52 -9.54
CA THR A 31 -6.18 -23.33 -10.36
C THR A 31 -6.99 -23.31 -11.65
N VAL A 32 -7.06 -24.44 -12.36
CA VAL A 32 -7.80 -24.54 -13.62
C VAL A 32 -9.30 -24.42 -13.39
N ALA A 33 -9.85 -25.02 -12.33
CA ALA A 33 -11.27 -24.88 -11.99
C ALA A 33 -11.64 -23.42 -11.68
N LEU A 34 -10.83 -22.72 -10.88
CA LEU A 34 -11.06 -21.30 -10.57
C LEU A 34 -11.03 -20.44 -11.84
N CYS A 35 -10.06 -20.69 -12.71
CA CYS A 35 -9.90 -19.97 -13.97
C CYS A 35 -11.08 -20.22 -14.92
N LEU A 36 -11.52 -21.47 -15.08
CA LEU A 36 -12.69 -21.80 -15.90
C LEU A 36 -13.98 -21.20 -15.34
N LYS A 37 -14.17 -21.22 -14.01
CA LYS A 37 -15.32 -20.56 -13.37
C LYS A 37 -15.34 -19.05 -13.67
N LYS A 38 -14.19 -18.38 -13.55
CA LYS A 38 -14.03 -16.96 -13.85
C LYS A 38 -14.34 -16.64 -15.32
N PHE A 39 -13.87 -17.49 -16.24
CA PHE A 39 -14.14 -17.32 -17.67
C PHE A 39 -15.59 -17.62 -18.05
N LEU A 40 -16.26 -18.55 -17.38
CA LEU A 40 -17.68 -18.83 -17.57
C LEU A 40 -18.57 -17.67 -17.09
N SER A 41 -18.12 -16.88 -16.11
CA SER A 41 -18.78 -15.61 -15.75
C SER A 41 -18.46 -14.45 -16.72
N GLY A 42 -17.74 -14.70 -17.81
CA GLY A 42 -17.40 -13.69 -18.82
C GLY A 42 -16.18 -12.81 -18.48
N ASP A 43 -15.54 -13.04 -17.32
CA ASP A 43 -14.36 -12.30 -16.92
C ASP A 43 -13.10 -13.03 -17.41
N PHE A 44 -12.49 -12.53 -18.48
CA PHE A 44 -11.26 -13.07 -19.05
C PHE A 44 -9.99 -12.35 -18.58
N ASN A 45 -10.09 -11.51 -17.55
CA ASN A 45 -8.95 -10.76 -17.04
C ASN A 45 -7.96 -11.70 -16.35
N LEU A 46 -6.72 -11.72 -16.87
CA LEU A 46 -5.60 -12.49 -16.32
C LEU A 46 -4.80 -11.73 -15.26
N SER A 47 -5.09 -10.44 -15.07
CA SER A 47 -4.45 -9.63 -14.04
C SER A 47 -4.86 -10.13 -12.67
N ASN A 48 -3.92 -10.14 -11.73
CA ASN A 48 -4.24 -10.38 -10.34
C ASN A 48 -5.11 -9.23 -9.82
N GLU A 49 -6.18 -9.58 -9.12
CA GLU A 49 -6.90 -8.60 -8.33
C GLU A 49 -5.96 -8.00 -7.29
N PRO A 50 -6.15 -6.71 -6.93
CA PRO A 50 -5.41 -6.11 -5.84
C PRO A 50 -5.56 -7.01 -4.62
N ARG A 51 -4.44 -7.51 -4.12
CA ARG A 51 -4.44 -8.26 -2.87
C ARG A 51 -4.87 -7.28 -1.78
N GLY A 52 -5.71 -7.73 -0.86
CA GLY A 52 -6.06 -6.93 0.30
C GLY A 52 -4.78 -6.40 0.95
N GLU A 53 -4.71 -5.09 1.16
CA GLU A 53 -3.60 -4.51 1.89
C GLU A 53 -3.66 -4.99 3.34
N PRO A 54 -2.51 -5.31 3.97
CA PRO A 54 -2.47 -5.55 5.40
C PRO A 54 -3.11 -4.37 6.13
N ASN A 55 -3.98 -4.65 7.10
CA ASN A 55 -4.60 -3.62 7.91
C ASN A 55 -3.51 -2.72 8.50
N THR A 56 -3.53 -1.45 8.12
CA THR A 56 -2.56 -0.49 8.62
C THR A 56 -2.98 -0.06 10.02
N GLN A 57 -2.06 -0.14 11.00
CA GLN A 57 -2.33 0.31 12.37
C GLN A 57 -2.38 1.83 12.54
N VAL A 58 -2.01 2.59 11.51
CA VAL A 58 -1.93 4.05 11.54
C VAL A 58 -3.02 4.63 10.64
N ASP A 59 -3.89 5.45 11.22
CA ASP A 59 -4.86 6.24 10.48
C ASP A 59 -4.19 7.53 9.98
N ASN A 60 -4.14 7.69 8.65
CA ASN A 60 -3.52 8.84 7.99
C ASN A 60 -4.25 10.16 8.30
N ASP A 61 -5.57 10.15 8.50
CA ASP A 61 -6.35 11.35 8.81
C ASP A 61 -6.07 11.81 10.24
N VAL A 62 -6.00 10.87 11.18
CA VAL A 62 -5.60 11.15 12.57
C VAL A 62 -4.17 11.68 12.62
N LEU A 63 -3.22 11.00 11.95
CA LEU A 63 -1.83 11.43 11.89
C LEU A 63 -1.70 12.85 11.30
N LYS A 64 -2.46 13.14 10.24
CA LYS A 64 -2.48 14.47 9.61
C LYS A 64 -3.03 15.55 10.54
N ALA A 65 -4.06 15.25 11.34
CA ALA A 65 -4.58 16.16 12.35
C ALA A 65 -3.56 16.45 13.45
N THR A 66 -2.89 15.41 13.97
CA THR A 66 -1.85 15.54 14.99
C THR A 66 -0.68 16.40 14.51
N VAL A 67 -0.17 16.14 13.31
CA VAL A 67 0.94 16.92 12.71
C VAL A 67 0.53 18.36 12.41
N LYS A 68 -0.73 18.61 12.08
CA LYS A 68 -1.23 19.98 11.85
C LYS A 68 -1.35 20.76 13.16
N ALA A 69 -1.72 20.10 14.26
CA ALA A 69 -1.81 20.72 15.58
C ALA A 69 -0.43 21.07 16.16
N ASN A 70 0.56 20.20 15.95
CA ASN A 70 1.95 20.45 16.36
C ASN A 70 2.93 19.97 15.29
N SER A 71 3.38 20.88 14.44
CA SER A 71 4.30 20.60 13.33
C SER A 71 5.73 20.30 13.77
N SER A 72 6.08 20.59 15.02
CA SER A 72 7.44 20.40 15.56
C SER A 72 7.65 19.00 16.15
N GLN A 73 6.60 18.16 16.22
CA GLN A 73 6.72 16.79 16.73
C GLN A 73 7.66 15.94 15.87
N CYS A 74 8.49 15.14 16.53
CA CYS A 74 9.41 14.26 15.82
C CYS A 74 8.75 12.92 15.48
N ALA A 75 9.22 12.28 14.41
CA ALA A 75 8.73 10.95 14.00
C ALA A 75 8.90 9.89 15.10
N ARG A 76 9.83 10.07 16.05
CA ARG A 76 10.01 9.15 17.18
C ARG A 76 8.88 9.28 18.19
N GLU A 77 8.45 10.49 18.53
CA GLU A 77 7.31 10.72 19.43
C GLU A 77 6.03 10.18 18.80
N LEU A 78 5.79 10.49 17.53
CA LEU A 78 4.64 9.95 16.78
C LEU A 78 4.63 8.43 16.75
N SER A 79 5.81 7.79 16.65
CA SER A 79 5.91 6.33 16.67
C SER A 79 5.53 5.73 18.03
N LEU A 80 5.91 6.38 19.13
CA LEU A 80 5.53 5.96 20.48
C LEU A 80 4.04 6.15 20.72
N MET A 81 3.46 7.27 20.27
CA MET A 81 2.03 7.56 20.42
C MET A 81 1.15 6.56 19.65
N ASN A 82 1.59 6.14 18.46
CA ASN A 82 0.85 5.20 17.62
C ASN A 82 1.24 3.73 17.87
N ASN A 83 2.19 3.46 18.78
CA ASN A 83 2.75 2.14 19.06
C ASN A 83 3.20 1.38 17.78
N VAL A 84 3.83 2.10 16.86
CA VAL A 84 4.35 1.54 15.60
C VAL A 84 5.84 1.87 15.45
N SER A 85 6.49 1.24 14.48
CA SER A 85 7.87 1.58 14.17
C SER A 85 7.99 3.01 13.64
N LYS A 86 9.13 3.66 13.93
CA LYS A 86 9.48 4.97 13.35
C LYS A 86 9.43 4.93 11.81
N GLN A 87 9.82 3.83 11.19
CA GLN A 87 9.81 3.68 9.74
C GLN A 87 8.39 3.71 9.18
N THR A 88 7.45 3.05 9.87
CA THR A 88 6.02 3.07 9.52
C THR A 88 5.51 4.51 9.52
N ILE A 89 5.77 5.28 10.59
CA ILE A 89 5.37 6.70 10.65
C ILE A 89 5.97 7.51 9.51
N LEU A 90 7.25 7.33 9.17
CA LEU A 90 7.87 8.06 8.07
C LEU A 90 7.20 7.74 6.72
N THR A 91 6.85 6.48 6.47
CA THR A 91 6.09 6.08 5.28
C THR A 91 4.73 6.76 5.24
N HIS A 92 4.00 6.78 6.36
CA HIS A 92 2.69 7.45 6.44
C HIS A 92 2.79 8.97 6.26
N LEU A 93 3.80 9.61 6.87
CA LEU A 93 4.07 11.04 6.68
C LEU A 93 4.32 11.36 5.20
N ALA A 94 5.08 10.52 4.48
CA ALA A 94 5.31 10.69 3.05
C ALA A 94 4.01 10.52 2.23
N GLN A 95 3.17 9.54 2.57
CA GLN A 95 1.87 9.34 1.92
C GLN A 95 0.93 10.55 2.07
N ILE A 96 0.95 11.23 3.23
CA ILE A 96 0.17 12.46 3.44
C ILE A 96 0.87 13.74 2.95
N GLY A 97 2.01 13.61 2.26
CA GLY A 97 2.77 14.73 1.69
C GLY A 97 3.50 15.59 2.72
N LYS A 98 3.79 15.06 3.91
CA LYS A 98 4.55 15.76 4.95
C LYS A 98 6.03 15.39 4.88
N VAL A 99 6.87 16.42 4.79
CA VAL A 99 8.33 16.32 4.79
C VAL A 99 8.91 17.07 5.97
N LYS A 100 10.06 16.61 6.46
CA LYS A 100 10.79 17.31 7.51
C LYS A 100 11.39 18.59 6.94
N ASN A 101 10.95 19.73 7.46
CA ASN A 101 11.55 21.03 7.20
C ASN A 101 12.30 21.49 8.44
N LEU A 102 13.38 22.25 8.25
CA LEU A 102 14.03 22.97 9.34
C LEU A 102 13.30 24.29 9.54
N ASP A 103 13.06 24.67 10.80
CA ASP A 103 12.50 25.97 11.11
C ASP A 103 13.45 27.08 10.64
N LYS A 104 12.86 28.18 10.19
CA LYS A 104 13.62 29.35 9.75
C LYS A 104 14.39 29.91 10.93
N TRP A 105 15.67 30.18 10.73
CA TRP A 105 16.50 30.82 11.74
C TRP A 105 16.05 32.28 11.90
N ILE A 106 15.58 32.65 13.10
CA ILE A 106 15.17 34.01 13.43
C ILE A 106 16.36 34.71 14.11
N GLN A 107 16.92 35.74 13.47
CA GLN A 107 17.89 36.64 14.10
C GLN A 107 17.15 37.57 15.05
N HIS A 108 17.05 37.18 16.32
CA HIS A 108 16.71 38.03 17.45
C HIS A 108 15.39 38.83 17.33
N GLU A 109 14.37 38.44 18.09
CA GLU A 109 13.20 39.30 18.32
C GLU A 109 13.63 40.51 19.16
N MET A 110 13.89 41.65 18.53
CA MET A 110 14.20 42.88 19.27
C MET A 110 12.99 43.27 20.10
N THR A 111 13.14 43.21 21.42
CA THR A 111 12.13 43.65 22.38
C THR A 111 11.96 45.16 22.23
N ASP A 112 10.75 45.69 22.43
CA ASP A 112 10.48 47.12 22.18
C ASP A 112 11.39 48.08 22.96
N ALA A 113 11.99 47.61 24.07
CA ALA A 113 13.04 48.30 24.83
C ALA A 113 14.31 48.62 24.02
N GLN A 114 14.62 47.90 22.95
CA GLN A 114 15.82 48.11 22.12
C GLN A 114 15.58 49.09 20.96
N LYS A 115 14.34 49.53 20.73
CA LYS A 115 13.98 50.48 19.65
C LYS A 115 14.00 51.94 20.10
N GLU A 116 14.03 52.20 21.41
CA GLU A 116 13.96 53.55 21.99
C GLU A 116 15.33 54.24 22.14
N GLU A 117 16.42 53.54 21.81
CA GLU A 117 17.80 54.01 22.01
C GLU A 117 18.53 54.36 20.70
N ALA A 118 17.80 54.62 19.61
CA ALA A 118 18.33 55.00 18.29
C ALA A 118 18.03 56.46 17.92
#